data_AF-A0A251SAT7-F1
#
_entry.id   AF-A0A251SAT7-F1
#
_cell.length_a   1.000
_cell.length_b   1.000
_cell.length_c   1.000
_cell.angle_alpha   90.00
_cell.angle_beta   90.00
_cell.angle_gamma   90.00
#
_symmetry.space_group_name_H-M   'P 1'
#
loop_
_entity.id
_entity.type
_entity.pdbx_description
1 polymer ?
#
loop_
_entity_poly.entity_id
_entity_poly.type
_entity_poly.pdbx_seq_one_letter_code
_entity_poly.pdbx_strand_id
1 'polypeptide(L)'
;MKGISHRGNTICFGKYALQALEPAWITSRQIEAGRRAMTQNARRGGKIWVRIFLDKPVTVRSAEIRMSSGKGSPEYWVAVVKTGRILYEMGGVIS
;
A
#
# COMPACT_ATOMS: atom_id res chain seq x y z
N MET A 1 5.45 6.70 -11.80
CA MET A 1 4.05 7.18 -11.86
C MET A 1 4.09 8.70 -11.73
N LYS A 2 3.56 9.48 -12.68
CA LYS A 2 3.70 10.94 -12.63
C LYS A 2 2.51 11.58 -11.91
N GLY A 3 2.79 12.64 -11.15
CA GLY A 3 1.79 13.50 -10.49
C GLY A 3 1.51 13.19 -9.01
N ILE A 4 0.87 14.15 -8.35
CA ILE A 4 0.48 14.10 -6.93
C ILE A 4 -0.89 13.42 -6.79
N SER A 5 -1.14 12.79 -5.64
CA SER A 5 -2.45 12.22 -5.32
C SER A 5 -3.45 13.32 -5.00
N HIS A 6 -4.55 13.38 -5.76
CA HIS A 6 -5.67 14.29 -5.50
C HIS A 6 -6.75 13.67 -4.59
N ARG A 7 -6.68 12.35 -4.32
CA ARG A 7 -7.64 11.63 -3.48
C ARG A 7 -6.91 10.83 -2.42
N GLY A 8 -7.57 10.67 -1.26
CA GLY A 8 -7.03 9.90 -0.14
C GLY A 8 -5.67 10.39 0.33
N ASN A 9 -5.47 11.70 0.28
CA ASN A 9 -4.33 12.48 0.75
C ASN A 9 -4.66 13.25 2.05
N THR A 10 -5.88 13.11 2.56
CA THR A 10 -6.35 13.69 3.83
C THR A 10 -6.74 12.58 4.82
N ILE A 11 -6.57 12.89 6.10
CA ILE A 11 -6.93 11.99 7.21
C ILE A 11 -8.46 11.88 7.27
N CYS A 12 -9.01 10.67 7.44
CA CYS A 12 -10.46 10.51 7.60
C CYS A 12 -10.89 9.79 8.89
N PHE A 13 -10.02 9.01 9.52
CA PHE A 13 -10.35 8.20 10.69
C PHE A 13 -9.44 8.47 11.88
N GLY A 14 -8.12 8.53 11.63
CA GLY A 14 -7.12 8.71 12.68
C GLY A 14 -6.88 10.17 13.06
N LYS A 15 -5.89 10.36 13.92
CA LYS A 15 -5.28 11.68 14.22
C LYS A 15 -3.98 11.89 13.45
N TYR A 16 -3.26 10.80 13.17
CA TYR A 16 -1.99 10.81 12.46
C TYR A 16 -2.07 9.92 11.21
N ALA A 17 -1.23 10.20 10.21
CA ALA A 17 -1.19 9.47 8.96
C ALA A 17 0.23 9.28 8.44
N LEU A 18 0.48 8.13 7.80
CA LEU A 18 1.70 7.90 7.03
C LEU A 18 1.42 8.21 5.56
N GLN A 19 2.05 9.28 5.05
CA GLN A 19 1.92 9.73 3.67
C GLN A 19 3.09 9.25 2.81
N ALA A 20 2.80 8.79 1.58
CA ALA A 20 3.82 8.46 0.60
C ALA A 20 4.49 9.72 0.06
N LEU A 21 5.81 9.82 0.18
CA LEU A 21 6.58 10.92 -0.42
C LEU A 21 6.91 10.66 -1.90
N GLU A 22 6.96 9.39 -2.28
CA GLU A 22 7.34 8.96 -3.63
C GLU A 22 6.32 7.98 -4.20
N PRO A 23 6.20 7.90 -5.55
CA PRO A 23 5.32 6.94 -6.18
C PRO A 23 5.89 5.51 -6.11
N ALA A 24 5.05 4.54 -5.75
CA ALA A 24 5.46 3.15 -5.61
C ALA A 24 4.34 2.17 -5.97
N TRP A 25 4.70 0.94 -6.31
CA TRP A 25 3.77 -0.19 -6.32
C TRP A 25 3.99 -0.98 -5.04
N ILE A 26 2.94 -1.12 -4.23
CA ILE A 26 3.02 -1.76 -2.92
C ILE A 26 2.28 -3.09 -2.95
N THR A 27 2.96 -4.16 -2.59
CA THR A 27 2.41 -5.52 -2.54
C THR A 27 1.61 -5.78 -1.26
N SER A 28 0.79 -6.83 -1.26
CA SER A 28 0.08 -7.29 -0.05
C SER A 28 1.01 -7.51 1.15
N ARG A 29 2.18 -8.11 0.91
CA ARG A 29 3.17 -8.42 1.94
C ARG A 29 3.74 -7.15 2.57
N GLN A 30 4.02 -6.13 1.75
CA GLN A 30 4.52 -4.84 2.24
C GLN A 30 3.44 -4.08 3.03
N ILE A 31 2.17 -4.16 2.61
CA ILE A 31 1.05 -3.57 3.36
C ILE A 31 0.94 -4.20 4.76
N GLU A 32 0.99 -5.53 4.82
CA GLU A 32 0.87 -6.24 6.09
C GLU A 32 2.11 -6.03 6.99
N ALA A 33 3.31 -5.99 6.39
CA ALA A 33 4.54 -5.69 7.11
C ALA A 33 4.48 -4.30 7.77
N GLY A 34 4.03 -3.28 7.02
CA GLY A 34 3.85 -1.92 7.56
C GLY A 34 2.81 -1.86 8.69
N ARG A 35 1.66 -2.53 8.50
CA ARG A 35 0.61 -2.62 9.53
C ARG A 35 1.13 -3.26 10.82
N ARG A 36 1.84 -4.39 10.72
CA ARG A 36 2.45 -5.09 11.85
C ARG A 36 3.48 -4.22 12.57
N ALA A 37 4.39 -3.58 11.82
CA ALA A 37 5.42 -2.70 12.39
C ALA A 37 4.81 -1.55 13.19
N MET A 38 3.80 -0.84 12.65
CA MET A 38 3.13 0.22 13.40
C MET A 38 2.40 -0.31 14.64
N THR A 39 1.72 -1.46 14.54
CA THR A 39 1.01 -2.07 15.68
C THR A 39 1.97 -2.43 16.81
N GLN A 40 3.15 -2.95 16.47
CA GLN A 40 4.20 -3.30 17.42
C GLN A 40 4.79 -2.05 18.09
N ASN A 41 5.13 -1.03 17.31
CA ASN A 41 5.69 0.23 17.83
C ASN A 41 4.71 0.99 18.73
N ALA A 42 3.42 0.86 18.46
CA ALA A 42 2.35 1.39 19.30
C ALA A 42 2.15 0.63 20.62
N ARG A 43 2.95 -0.41 20.90
CA ARG A 43 2.76 -1.34 22.03
C ARG A 43 1.34 -1.94 22.07
N ARG A 44 0.75 -2.16 20.89
CA ARG A 44 -0.66 -2.58 20.70
C ARG A 44 -1.71 -1.58 21.22
N GLY A 45 -1.32 -0.36 21.54
CA GLY A 45 -2.21 0.75 21.84
C GLY A 45 -2.71 1.45 20.56
N GLY A 46 -3.91 2.02 20.63
CA GLY A 46 -4.52 2.73 19.51
C GLY A 46 -5.04 1.83 18.38
N LYS A 47 -5.69 2.49 17.41
CA LYS A 47 -6.28 1.87 16.23
C LYS A 47 -5.52 2.29 14.98
N ILE A 48 -5.26 1.34 14.10
CA ILE A 48 -4.57 1.54 12.82
C ILE A 48 -5.54 1.22 11.69
N TRP A 49 -5.58 2.08 10.68
CA TRP A 49 -6.34 1.88 9.45
C TRP A 49 -5.39 1.78 8.27
N VAL A 50 -5.63 0.80 7.39
CA VAL A 50 -4.98 0.72 6.08
C VAL A 50 -5.82 1.51 5.08
N ARG A 51 -5.23 2.48 4.38
CA ARG A 51 -5.93 3.43 3.49
C ARG A 51 -5.78 3.13 1.99
N ILE A 52 -5.03 2.09 1.65
CA ILE A 52 -4.78 1.63 0.29
C ILE A 52 -5.29 0.19 0.12
N PHE A 53 -5.67 -0.16 -1.11
CA PHE A 53 -6.21 -1.48 -1.47
C PHE A 53 -5.46 -2.02 -2.69
N LEU A 54 -5.41 -3.35 -2.81
CA LEU A 54 -4.75 -4.04 -3.91
C LEU A 54 -5.70 -4.17 -5.09
N ASP A 55 -5.69 -3.17 -5.97
CA ASP A 55 -6.64 -3.03 -7.07
C ASP A 55 -6.05 -3.36 -8.45
N LYS A 56 -4.72 -3.43 -8.57
CA LYS A 56 -4.06 -3.69 -9.85
C LYS A 56 -3.46 -5.10 -9.91
N PRO A 57 -3.93 -5.97 -10.84
CA PRO A 57 -3.29 -7.25 -11.07
C PRO A 57 -1.97 -7.08 -11.83
N VAL A 58 -0.96 -7.84 -11.44
CA VAL A 58 0.33 -7.95 -12.11
C VAL A 58 0.44 -9.35 -12.69
N THR A 59 0.62 -9.42 -14.01
CA THR A 59 0.79 -10.68 -14.74
C THR A 59 2.27 -10.95 -14.95
N VAL A 60 2.69 -12.18 -14.70
CA VAL A 60 4.08 -12.62 -14.91
C VAL A 60 4.05 -13.85 -15.82
N ARG A 61 5.05 -13.95 -16.69
CA ARG A 61 5.31 -15.17 -17.46
C ARG A 61 6.41 -15.93 -16.76
N SER A 62 6.30 -17.26 -16.69
CA SER A 62 7.39 -18.11 -16.22
C SER A 62 8.65 -17.84 -17.04
N ALA A 63 9.80 -17.82 -16.36
CA ALA A 63 11.09 -17.48 -16.98
C ALA A 63 11.48 -18.42 -18.14
N GLU A 64 10.89 -19.61 -18.20
CA GLU A 64 11.18 -20.67 -19.17
C GLU A 64 10.47 -20.48 -20.53
N ILE A 65 9.52 -19.54 -20.65
CA ILE A 65 8.67 -19.41 -21.83
C ILE A 65 9.26 -18.35 -22.79
N ARG A 66 9.37 -18.70 -24.08
CA ARG A 66 9.78 -17.77 -25.15
C ARG A 66 8.76 -16.64 -25.33
N MET A 67 9.20 -15.49 -25.83
CA MET A 67 8.43 -14.25 -25.88
C MET A 67 7.10 -14.27 -26.68
N SER A 68 6.82 -15.34 -27.43
CA SER A 68 5.71 -15.46 -28.39
C SER A 68 4.36 -15.97 -27.83
N SER A 69 4.27 -16.40 -26.57
CA SER A 69 3.08 -17.15 -26.08
C SER A 69 1.93 -16.33 -25.45
N GLY A 70 1.73 -15.05 -25.80
CA GLY A 70 0.60 -14.26 -25.28
C GLY A 70 0.72 -13.85 -23.79
N LYS A 71 -0.18 -13.02 -23.26
CA LYS A 71 -0.04 -12.44 -21.91
C LYS A 71 -0.18 -13.52 -20.82
N GLY A 72 0.69 -13.51 -19.80
CA GLY A 72 0.63 -14.45 -18.68
C GLY A 72 -0.57 -14.20 -17.75
N SER A 73 -0.84 -15.16 -16.85
CA SER A 73 -1.90 -15.04 -15.83
C SER A 73 -1.52 -14.03 -14.73
N PRO A 74 -2.49 -13.38 -14.05
CA PRO A 74 -2.22 -12.56 -12.88
C PRO A 74 -1.58 -13.39 -11.76
N GLU A 75 -0.38 -13.02 -11.32
CA GLU A 75 0.35 -13.71 -10.26
C GLU A 75 0.12 -13.05 -8.89
N TYR A 76 0.12 -11.72 -8.85
CA TYR A 76 -0.12 -10.97 -7.62
C TYR A 76 -0.79 -9.63 -7.88
N TRP A 77 -1.29 -9.02 -6.81
CA TRP A 77 -1.93 -7.71 -6.86
C TRP A 77 -1.07 -6.67 -6.15
N VAL A 78 -1.08 -5.45 -6.68
CA VAL A 78 -0.39 -4.30 -6.12
C VAL A 78 -1.35 -3.14 -5.91
N ALA A 79 -1.10 -2.34 -4.89
CA ALA A 79 -1.66 -1.02 -4.73
C ALA A 79 -0.78 -0.03 -5.49
N VAL A 80 -1.39 0.76 -6.37
CA VAL A 80 -0.66 1.78 -7.13
C VAL A 80 -0.69 3.11 -6.39
N VAL A 81 0.45 3.51 -5.82
CA VAL A 81 0.55 4.67 -4.93
C VAL A 81 1.22 5.84 -5.65
N LYS A 82 0.60 7.03 -5.57
CA LYS A 82 1.19 8.31 -5.96
C LYS A 82 1.72 9.05 -4.74
N THR A 83 2.65 9.97 -4.96
CA THR A 83 3.09 10.96 -3.96
C THR A 83 1.90 11.66 -3.34
N GLY A 84 1.91 11.85 -2.03
CA GLY A 84 0.86 12.50 -1.26
C GLY A 84 -0.28 11.56 -0.82
N ARG A 85 -0.32 10.30 -1.27
CA ARG A 85 -1.33 9.33 -0.84
C ARG A 85 -1.07 8.89 0.60
N ILE A 86 -2.10 8.88 1.44
CA ILE A 86 -2.03 8.29 2.78
C ILE A 86 -2.12 6.77 2.66
N LEU A 87 -1.13 6.10 3.24
CA LEU A 87 -1.00 4.64 3.28
C LEU A 87 -1.71 4.06 4.51
N TYR A 88 -1.51 4.72 5.65
CA TYR A 88 -2.07 4.30 6.93
C TYR A 88 -2.50 5.48 7.77
N GLU A 89 -3.44 5.23 8.66
CA GLU A 89 -3.83 6.18 9.71
C GLU A 89 -3.73 5.53 11.07
N MET A 90 -3.58 6.38 12.08
CA MET A 90 -3.47 5.98 13.46
C MET A 90 -4.22 6.93 14.38
N GLY A 91 -4.91 6.39 15.38
CA GLY A 91 -5.72 7.15 16.34
C GLY A 91 -5.81 6.42 17.67
N GLY A 92 -6.23 7.11 18.73
CA GLY A 92 -6.32 6.51 20.07
C GLY A 92 -4.98 6.13 20.69
N VAL A 93 -3.87 6.71 20.20
CA VAL A 93 -2.55 6.58 20.84
C VAL A 93 -2.52 7.56 22.00
N ILE A 94 -2.48 7.04 23.22
CA ILE A 94 -2.24 7.81 24.43
C ILE A 94 -0.71 7.79 24.61
N SER A 95 -0.08 8.96 24.62
CA SER A 95 1.37 9.11 24.82
C SER A 95 1.76 8.82 26.26
#